data_AF-A0A6I3D6H1-F1
#
_entry.id   AF-A0A6I3D6H1-F1
#
_cell.length_a   1.000
_cell.length_b   1.000
_cell.length_c   1.000
_cell.angle_alpha   90.00
_cell.angle_beta   90.00
_cell.angle_gamma   90.00
#
_symmetry.space_group_name_H-M   'P 1'
#
loop_
_entity.id
_entity.type
_entity.pdbx_description
1 polymer ?
#
loop_
_entity_poly.entity_id
_entity_poly.type
_entity_poly.pdbx_seq_one_letter_code
_entity_poly.pdbx_strand_id
1 'polypeptide(L)' 'GLTVTAKTEDGIIEAVELADHPFGVAVQWHPEQTLDDLRIFEGLIDAARKYRGSK' A
#
# COMPACT_ATOMS: atom_id res chain seq x y z
N GLY A 1 -4.68 14.65 -0.02
CA GLY A 1 -4.25 14.39 1.37
C GLY A 1 -4.22 12.89 1.62
N LEU A 2 -3.74 12.42 2.77
CA LEU A 2 -3.78 10.99 3.12
C LEU A 2 -5.17 10.60 3.63
N THR A 3 -5.67 9.45 3.19
CA THR A 3 -6.95 8.86 3.64
C THR A 3 -6.67 7.61 4.46
N VAL A 4 -7.31 7.46 5.61
CA VAL A 4 -7.19 6.25 6.43
C VAL A 4 -8.00 5.12 5.81
N THR A 5 -7.37 3.97 5.58
CA THR A 5 -7.99 2.81 4.92
C THR A 5 -7.98 1.53 5.76
N ALA A 6 -7.18 1.46 6.83
CA ALA A 6 -7.28 0.40 7.83
C ALA A 6 -7.07 0.94 9.24
N LYS A 7 -7.78 0.35 10.20
CA LYS A 7 -7.63 0.59 11.64
C LYS A 7 -7.78 -0.72 12.42
N THR A 8 -7.11 -0.80 13.56
CA THR A 8 -7.38 -1.81 14.59
C THR A 8 -8.73 -1.56 15.28
N GLU A 9 -9.18 -2.51 16.10
CA GLU A 9 -10.42 -2.41 16.90
C GLU A 9 -10.39 -1.23 17.91
N ASP A 10 -9.22 -0.94 18.49
CA ASP A 10 -8.99 0.20 19.37
C ASP A 10 -8.72 1.53 18.62
N GLY A 11 -8.78 1.50 17.28
CA GLY A 11 -8.80 2.69 16.43
C GLY A 11 -7.42 3.19 15.98
N ILE A 12 -6.35 2.43 16.23
CA ILE A 12 -5.00 2.73 15.73
C ILE A 12 -5.01 2.61 14.21
N ILE A 13 -4.48 3.63 13.53
CA ILE A 13 -4.39 3.63 12.07
C ILE A 13 -3.29 2.66 11.64
N GLU A 14 -3.63 1.71 10.77
CA GLU A 14 -2.69 0.72 10.26
C GLU A 14 -2.41 0.85 8.77
N ALA A 15 -3.28 1.48 8.00
CA ALA A 15 -3.01 1.79 6.60
C ALA A 15 -3.57 3.15 6.19
N VAL A 16 -2.85 3.81 5.28
CA VAL A 16 -3.28 5.05 4.64
C VAL A 16 -3.01 5.00 3.14
N GLU A 17 -3.84 5.70 2.39
CA GLU A 17 -3.74 5.82 0.93
C GLU A 17 -3.69 7.27 0.46
N LEU A 18 -2.97 7.51 -0.63
CA LEU A 18 -2.90 8.79 -1.34
C LEU A 18 -3.59 8.65 -2.70
N ALA A 19 -4.83 9.15 -2.78
CA ALA A 19 -5.71 8.99 -3.96
C ALA A 19 -5.12 9.56 -5.26
N ASP A 20 -4.33 10.64 -5.17
CA ASP A 20 -3.75 11.33 -6.33
C ASP A 20 -2.41 10.74 -6.79
N HIS A 21 -2.05 9.52 -6.33
CA HIS A 21 -0.82 8.83 -6.72
C HIS A 21 -1.14 7.46 -7.33
N PRO A 22 -0.49 7.05 -8.44
CA PRO A 22 -0.78 5.77 -9.12
C PRO A 22 -0.66 4.53 -8.21
N PHE A 23 0.20 4.61 -7.20
CA PHE A 23 0.29 3.65 -6.11
C PHE A 23 0.80 4.35 -4.86
N GLY A 24 -0.10 4.82 -4.01
CA GLY A 24 0.22 5.54 -2.77
C GLY A 24 -0.37 4.80 -1.59
N VAL A 25 0.24 3.69 -1.17
CA VAL A 25 -0.19 2.87 -0.04
C VAL A 25 0.93 2.87 1.01
N ALA A 26 0.58 3.08 2.27
CA ALA A 26 1.49 2.88 3.40
C ALA A 26 0.80 2.06 4.48
N VAL A 27 1.55 1.15 5.09
CA VAL A 27 1.06 0.24 6.13
C VAL A 27 1.98 0.29 7.36
N GLN A 28 1.42 0.08 8.54
CA GLN A 28 2.16 0.10 9.82
C GLN A 28 2.81 -1.25 10.13
N TRP A 29 2.16 -2.35 9.76
CA TRP A 29 2.70 -3.69 9.97
C TRP A 29 3.86 -3.99 9.02
N HIS A 30 4.52 -5.14 9.23
CA HIS A 30 5.62 -5.65 8.44
C HIS A 30 5.13 -6.69 7.42
N PRO A 31 4.59 -6.29 6.24
CA PRO A 31 4.13 -7.26 5.22
C PRO A 31 5.24 -8.18 4.73
N GLU A 32 6.51 -7.80 4.88
CA GLU A 32 7.68 -8.63 4.55
C GLU A 32 7.85 -9.85 5.47
N GLN A 33 7.22 -9.87 6.65
CA GLN A 33 7.27 -10.99 7.57
C GLN A 33 6.24 -12.08 7.25
N THR A 34 5.25 -11.78 6.41
CA THR A 34 4.15 -12.67 6.02
C THR A 34 4.31 -13.06 4.54
N LEU A 35 5.25 -13.98 4.27
CA LEU A 35 5.63 -14.37 2.90
C LEU A 35 4.51 -15.08 2.11
N ASP A 36 3.45 -15.50 2.77
CA ASP A 36 2.22 -16.05 2.19
C ASP A 36 1.25 -14.96 1.70
N ASP A 37 1.47 -13.68 2.03
CA ASP A 37 0.71 -12.54 1.52
C ASP A 37 1.61 -11.47 0.90
N LEU A 38 1.88 -11.61 -0.40
CA LEU A 38 2.73 -10.70 -1.15
C LEU A 38 1.96 -9.58 -1.88
N ARG A 39 0.64 -9.47 -1.67
CA ARG A 39 -0.23 -8.64 -2.53
C ARG A 39 0.15 -7.16 -2.55
N ILE A 40 0.64 -6.61 -1.42
CA ILE A 40 1.13 -5.22 -1.35
C ILE A 40 2.36 -5.03 -2.24
N PHE A 41 3.30 -5.98 -2.20
CA PHE A 41 4.51 -5.92 -3.01
C PHE A 41 4.20 -6.14 -4.50
N GLU A 42 3.32 -7.09 -4.83
CA GLU A 42 2.85 -7.32 -6.20
C GLU A 42 2.20 -6.04 -6.77
N GLY A 43 1.32 -5.40 -5.99
CA GLY A 43 0.71 -4.13 -6.37
C GLY A 43 1.73 -3.02 -6.63
N LEU A 44 2.76 -2.90 -5.77
CA LEU A 44 3.84 -1.93 -5.95
C LEU A 44 4.63 -2.19 -7.24
N ILE A 45 5.00 -3.45 -7.48
CA ILE A 45 5.76 -3.86 -8.67
C ILE A 45 4.97 -3.57 -9.95
N ASP A 46 3.68 -3.90 -9.96
CA ASP A 46 2.83 -3.67 -11.12
C ASP A 46 2.61 -2.18 -11.40
N ALA A 47 2.44 -1.37 -10.37
CA ALA A 47 2.37 0.08 -10.52
C ALA A 47 3.70 0.65 -11.08
N ALA A 48 4.85 0.17 -10.59
CA ALA A 48 6.15 0.59 -11.09
C ALA A 48 6.37 0.20 -12.57
N ARG A 49 5.91 -0.99 -12.98
CA ARG A 49 5.93 -1.43 -14.39
C ARG A 49 5.09 -0.52 -15.28
N LYS A 50 3.87 -0.18 -14.85
CA LYS A 50 2.98 0.75 -15.58
C LYS A 50 3.59 2.14 -15.70
N TYR A 51 4.13 2.67 -14.60
CA TYR A 51 4.81 3.97 -14.59
C TYR A 51 6.02 4.02 -15.54
N ARG A 52 6.81 2.93 -15.58
CA ARG A 52 7.92 2.81 -16.53
C ARG A 52 7.44 2.78 -17.99
N GLY A 53 6.32 2.13 -18.27
CA GLY A 53 5.75 2.04 -19.63
C GLY A 53 5.06 3.32 -20.11
N SER A 54 4.62 4.18 -19.18
CA SER A 54 4.05 5.51 -19.49
C SER A 54 5.09 6.62 -19.68
N LYS A 55 6.36 6.30 -19.48
CA LYS A 55 7.50 7.22 -19.62
C LYS A 55 8.21 6.97 -20.94
#